data_AF-A0A1A8FPY7-F1
#
_entry.id   AF-A0A1A8FPY7-F1
#
_cell.length_a   1.000
_cell.length_b   1.000
_cell.length_c   1.000
_cell.angle_alpha   90.00
_cell.angle_beta   90.00
_cell.angle_gamma   90.00
#
_symmetry.space_group_name_H-M   'P 1'
#
loop_
_entity.id
_entity.type
_entity.pdbx_description
1 polymer ?
#
loop_
_entity_poly.entity_id
_entity_poly.type
_entity_poly.pdbx_seq_one_letter_code
_entity_poly.pdbx_strand_id
1 'polypeptide(L)'
;MSDVQATLEFSIELHKFHNVDLFQRGFYQIRTGLKVTPQVSHRLTVTTRDNTGDCSSNSAGVYDGTVFSRIFQILYRNEEVVVNDCMVFKLHLLLNGERVEEAL
;
A
#
# COMPACT_ATOMS: atom_id res chain seq x y z
N MET A 1 11.68 32.46 3.78
CA MET A 1 10.43 31.91 3.19
C MET A 1 10.67 31.32 1.82
N SER A 2 11.37 30.18 1.77
CA SER A 2 11.36 29.28 0.62
C SER A 2 10.46 28.11 0.97
N ASP A 3 9.46 27.82 0.14
CA ASP A 3 8.71 26.58 0.25
C ASP A 3 9.48 25.48 -0.49
N VAL A 4 9.56 24.30 0.11
CA VAL A 4 10.26 23.13 -0.44
C VAL A 4 9.23 22.06 -0.77
N GLN A 5 9.16 21.69 -2.06
CA GLN A 5 8.35 20.56 -2.49
C GLN A 5 9.18 19.27 -2.42
N ALA A 6 8.69 18.30 -1.66
CA ALA A 6 9.29 16.97 -1.56
C ALA A 6 8.35 15.90 -2.12
N THR A 7 8.91 14.84 -2.67
CA THR A 7 8.14 13.66 -3.11
C THR A 7 8.80 12.42 -2.53
N LEU A 8 8.00 11.60 -1.85
CA LEU A 8 8.40 10.30 -1.33
C LEU A 8 7.61 9.21 -2.06
N GLU A 9 8.29 8.12 -2.41
CA GLU A 9 7.67 6.96 -3.04
C GLU A 9 7.99 5.71 -2.23
N PHE A 10 6.95 4.98 -1.83
CA PHE A 10 7.05 3.72 -1.11
C PHE A 10 6.35 2.64 -1.91
N SER A 11 6.97 1.46 -2.00
CA SER A 11 6.33 0.27 -2.55
C SER A 11 6.23 -0.83 -1.49
N ILE A 12 5.11 -1.54 -1.48
CA ILE A 12 4.90 -2.76 -0.69
C ILE A 12 4.69 -3.89 -1.68
N GLU A 13 5.61 -4.86 -1.68
CA GLU A 13 5.56 -6.04 -2.54
C GLU A 13 5.16 -7.27 -1.72
N LEU A 14 3.97 -7.79 -2.01
CA LEU A 14 3.42 -8.98 -1.39
C LEU A 14 3.74 -10.19 -2.26
N HIS A 15 4.67 -11.03 -1.85
CA HIS A 15 5.01 -12.24 -2.60
C HIS A 15 4.14 -13.44 -2.20
N LYS A 16 4.26 -13.89 -0.94
CA LYS A 16 3.57 -15.07 -0.42
C LYS A 16 2.97 -14.78 0.95
N PHE A 17 1.80 -15.36 1.20
CA PHE A 17 1.15 -15.40 2.51
C PHE A 17 1.35 -16.80 3.10
N HIS A 18 1.86 -16.88 4.33
CA HIS A 18 2.06 -18.16 5.04
C HIS A 18 1.04 -18.28 6.16
N ASN A 19 0.07 -19.18 6.00
CA ASN A 19 -0.92 -19.43 7.01
C ASN A 19 -0.36 -20.34 8.12
N VAL A 20 0.14 -19.78 9.22
CA VAL A 20 0.67 -20.59 10.34
C VAL A 20 -0.44 -21.28 11.15
N ASP A 21 -1.52 -20.57 11.47
CA ASP A 21 -2.63 -21.10 12.28
C ASP A 21 -3.89 -20.19 12.26
N LEU A 22 -4.26 -19.62 11.10
CA LEU A 22 -5.55 -18.92 11.01
C LEU A 22 -6.67 -19.91 11.31
N PHE A 23 -7.50 -19.53 12.28
CA PHE A 23 -8.55 -20.38 12.83
C PHE A 23 -9.70 -20.64 11.84
N GLN A 24 -9.91 -19.73 10.89
CA GLN A 24 -11.02 -19.82 9.94
C GLN A 24 -10.51 -20.08 8.52
N ARG A 25 -11.22 -20.96 7.81
CA ARG A 25 -11.05 -21.12 6.36
C ARG A 25 -11.92 -20.08 5.68
N GLY A 26 -11.45 -19.53 4.57
CA GLY A 26 -12.24 -18.55 3.83
C GLY A 26 -11.42 -17.67 2.91
N PHE A 27 -12.05 -16.58 2.52
CA PHE A 27 -11.45 -15.56 1.66
C PHE A 27 -10.86 -14.45 2.50
N TYR A 28 -9.62 -14.10 2.20
CA TYR A 28 -8.83 -13.08 2.88
C TYR A 28 -8.39 -12.02 1.89
N GLN A 29 -8.15 -10.82 2.41
CA GLN A 29 -7.65 -9.68 1.65
C GLN A 29 -6.74 -8.86 2.55
N ILE A 30 -5.57 -8.48 2.03
CA ILE A 30 -4.63 -7.60 2.72
C ILE A 30 -4.97 -6.16 2.34
N ARG A 31 -5.05 -5.28 3.34
CA ARG A 31 -5.33 -3.86 3.18
C ARG A 31 -4.18 -3.05 3.72
N THR A 32 -3.71 -2.08 2.96
CA THR A 32 -2.59 -1.22 3.35
C THR A 32 -2.95 0.24 3.12
N GLY A 33 -2.54 1.11 4.04
CA GLY A 33 -2.76 2.54 3.95
C GLY A 33 -1.55 3.28 4.48
N LEU A 34 -1.27 4.45 3.90
CA LEU A 34 -0.20 5.32 4.36
C LEU A 34 -0.80 6.47 5.17
N LYS A 35 -0.45 6.51 6.47
CA LYS A 35 -0.87 7.61 7.36
C LYS A 35 0.16 8.73 7.32
N VAL A 36 -0.29 9.94 6.98
CA VAL A 36 0.53 11.15 6.93
C VAL A 36 0.09 12.10 8.04
N THR A 37 1.04 12.85 8.61
CA THR A 37 0.71 13.86 9.63
C THR A 37 -0.12 14.99 9.03
N PRO A 38 -1.24 15.42 9.67
CA PRO A 38 -2.08 16.50 9.16
C PRO A 38 -1.40 17.87 9.24
N GLN A 39 -0.28 18.00 9.97
CA GLN A 39 0.45 19.26 10.13
C GLN A 39 1.20 19.70 8.87
N VAL A 40 1.36 18.80 7.90
CA VAL A 40 2.07 19.06 6.64
C VAL A 40 1.06 19.01 5.51
N SER A 41 1.05 20.05 4.66
CA SER A 41 0.25 20.05 3.44
C SER A 41 0.76 18.97 2.51
N HIS A 42 -0.11 18.04 2.12
CA HIS A 42 0.28 16.86 1.38
C HIS A 42 -0.78 16.38 0.39
N ARG A 43 -0.33 15.65 -0.63
CA ARG A 43 -1.18 14.92 -1.57
C ARG A 43 -0.65 13.50 -1.72
N LEU A 44 -1.46 12.53 -1.29
CA LEU A 44 -1.17 11.11 -1.45
C LEU A 44 -1.82 10.59 -2.73
N THR A 45 -1.02 9.96 -3.59
CA THR A 45 -1.48 9.19 -4.74
C THR A 45 -1.12 7.74 -4.50
N VAL A 46 -2.07 6.86 -4.77
CA VAL A 46 -1.93 5.45 -4.48
C VAL A 46 -2.30 4.66 -5.72
N THR A 47 -1.46 3.69 -6.08
CA THR A 47 -1.66 2.87 -7.26
C THR A 47 -1.32 1.41 -6.96
N THR A 48 -2.00 0.50 -7.64
CA THR A 48 -1.60 -0.89 -7.74
C THR A 48 -0.85 -1.07 -9.05
N ARG A 49 0.19 -1.90 -9.05
CA ARG A 49 0.82 -2.29 -10.32
C ARG A 49 -0.10 -3.31 -10.97
N ASP A 50 -0.76 -2.92 -12.06
CA ASP A 50 -1.61 -3.83 -12.83
C ASP A 50 -0.76 -5.00 -13.32
N ASN A 51 -1.02 -6.19 -12.79
CA ASN A 51 -0.67 -7.43 -13.47
C ASN A 51 -1.57 -7.49 -14.71
N THR A 52 -1.10 -6.91 -15.82
CA THR A 52 -1.74 -6.94 -17.14
C THR A 52 -2.10 -8.38 -17.48
N GLY A 53 -3.39 -8.75 -17.44
CA GLY A 53 -3.79 -10.10 -17.79
C GLY A 53 -5.27 -10.42 -17.65
N ASP A 54 -5.86 -10.22 -16.47
CA ASP A 54 -7.21 -10.73 -16.21
C ASP A 54 -8.03 -9.76 -15.36
N CYS A 55 -9.02 -9.12 -15.98
CA CYS A 55 -10.11 -8.42 -15.32
C CYS A 55 -11.03 -9.45 -14.62
N SER A 56 -10.54 -10.06 -13.55
CA SER A 56 -11.34 -10.86 -12.64
C SER A 56 -11.79 -9.98 -11.46
N SER A 57 -12.98 -10.23 -10.92
CA SER A 57 -13.60 -9.51 -9.81
C SER A 57 -12.78 -9.48 -8.50
N ASN A 58 -11.60 -10.11 -8.49
CA ASN A 58 -10.73 -10.29 -7.35
C ASN A 58 -9.38 -9.57 -7.53
N SER A 59 -9.22 -8.63 -8.47
CA SER A 59 -7.96 -7.91 -8.65
C SER A 59 -7.59 -7.04 -7.44
N ALA A 60 -6.31 -6.73 -7.29
CA ALA A 60 -5.88 -5.65 -6.41
C ALA A 60 -6.54 -4.33 -6.83
N GLY A 61 -6.74 -3.41 -5.89
CA GLY A 61 -7.41 -2.15 -6.17
C GLY A 61 -7.14 -1.07 -5.14
N VAL A 62 -7.63 0.13 -5.42
CA VAL A 62 -7.50 1.31 -4.56
C VAL A 62 -8.88 1.85 -4.23
N TYR A 63 -9.14 2.11 -2.95
CA TYR A 63 -10.37 2.73 -2.48
C TYR A 63 -10.05 3.63 -1.28
N ASP A 64 -10.48 4.90 -1.36
CA ASP A 64 -10.31 5.91 -0.30
C ASP A 64 -8.87 6.00 0.26
N GLY A 65 -7.87 6.06 -0.63
CA GLY A 65 -6.45 6.14 -0.24
C GLY A 65 -5.86 4.87 0.38
N THR A 66 -6.64 3.80 0.47
CA THR A 66 -6.22 2.46 0.91
C THR A 66 -6.03 1.55 -0.31
N VAL A 67 -5.01 0.71 -0.28
CA VAL A 67 -4.79 -0.35 -1.28
C VAL A 67 -5.26 -1.67 -0.74
N PHE A 68 -5.86 -2.45 -1.62
CA PHE A 68 -6.37 -3.78 -1.35
C PHE A 68 -5.62 -4.76 -2.24
N SER A 69 -5.15 -5.85 -1.67
CA SER A 69 -4.65 -6.99 -2.44
C SER A 69 -5.81 -7.63 -3.20
N ARG A 70 -5.47 -8.53 -4.11
CA ARG A 70 -6.42 -9.53 -4.59
C ARG A 70 -7.01 -10.31 -3.42
N ILE A 71 -8.25 -10.77 -3.59
CA ILE A 71 -8.87 -11.69 -2.65
C ILE A 71 -8.26 -13.08 -2.89
N PHE A 72 -7.75 -13.72 -1.83
CA PHE A 72 -7.17 -15.06 -1.90
C PHE A 72 -7.82 -15.99 -0.88
N GLN A 73 -7.88 -17.28 -1.20
CA GLN A 73 -8.50 -18.29 -0.36
C GLN A 73 -7.47 -18.99 0.52
N ILE A 74 -7.84 -19.27 1.76
CA ILE A 74 -7.08 -20.09 2.70
C ILE A 74 -7.95 -21.24 3.17
N LEU A 75 -7.44 -22.47 3.07
CA LEU A 75 -8.15 -23.70 3.38
C LEU A 75 -7.45 -24.52 4.48
N TYR A 76 -6.12 -24.49 4.55
CA TYR A 76 -5.38 -25.39 5.44
C TYR A 76 -4.37 -24.65 6.30
N ARG A 77 -4.08 -25.23 7.48
CA ARG A 77 -2.96 -24.80 8.33
C ARG A 77 -1.65 -25.10 7.62
N ASN A 78 -0.67 -24.22 7.79
CA ASN A 78 0.64 -24.23 7.14
C ASN A 78 0.57 -24.15 5.60
N GLU A 79 -0.53 -23.60 5.06
CA GLU A 79 -0.68 -23.33 3.63
C GLU A 79 0.12 -22.09 3.22
N GLU A 80 0.72 -22.15 2.03
CA GLU A 80 1.35 -21.02 1.38
C GLU A 80 0.51 -20.58 0.19
N VAL A 81 0.11 -19.31 0.18
CA VAL A 81 -0.66 -18.72 -0.91
C VAL A 81 0.17 -17.63 -1.57
N VAL A 82 0.43 -17.76 -2.87
CA VAL A 82 1.08 -16.71 -3.66
C VAL A 82 0.13 -15.52 -3.75
N VAL A 83 0.59 -14.31 -3.46
CA VAL A 83 -0.21 -13.07 -3.57
C VAL A 83 0.22 -12.29 -4.82
N ASN A 84 1.52 -12.02 -4.96
CA ASN A 84 2.14 -11.31 -6.08
C ASN A 84 1.49 -9.96 -6.44
N ASP A 85 1.17 -9.16 -5.41
CA ASP A 85 0.66 -7.80 -5.57
C ASP A 85 1.72 -6.77 -5.21
N CYS A 86 1.74 -5.66 -5.94
CA CYS A 86 2.60 -4.52 -5.66
C CYS A 86 1.74 -3.27 -5.45
N MET A 87 1.92 -2.62 -4.30
CA MET A 87 1.17 -1.46 -3.85
C MET A 87 2.13 -0.27 -3.78
N VAL A 88 1.84 0.80 -4.50
CA VAL A 88 2.71 1.98 -4.59
C VAL A 88 2.01 3.19 -3.98
N PHE A 89 2.72 3.83 -3.07
CA PHE A 89 2.31 5.06 -2.39
C PHE A 89 3.24 6.19 -2.79
N LYS A 90 2.70 7.19 -3.47
CA LYS A 90 3.42 8.39 -3.86
C LYS A 90 2.90 9.58 -3.07
N LEU A 91 3.74 10.13 -2.22
CA LEU A 91 3.41 11.21 -1.31
C LEU A 91 4.11 12.49 -1.74
N HIS A 92 3.33 13.49 -2.15
CA HIS A 92 3.82 14.85 -2.37
C HIS A 92 3.62 15.67 -1.10
N LEU A 93 4.67 16.36 -0.67
CA LEU A 93 4.70 17.19 0.55
C LEU A 93 5.10 18.62 0.19
N LEU A 94 4.48 19.59 0.84
CA LEU A 94 4.92 20.98 0.85
C LEU A 94 5.46 21.31 2.24
N LEU A 95 6.76 21.56 2.31
CA LEU A 95 7.51 21.81 3.55
C LEU A 95 7.96 23.27 3.62
N ASN A 96 8.06 23.82 4.82
CA ASN A 96 8.72 25.11 5.04
C ASN A 96 10.23 24.92 5.01
N GLY A 97 10.93 25.61 4.10
CA GLY A 97 12.38 25.50 3.92
C GLY A 97 13.19 25.83 5.17
N GLU A 98 12.74 26.79 5.99
CA GLU A 98 13.44 27.15 7.24
C GLU A 98 13.47 25.96 8.21
N ARG A 99 12.35 25.22 8.33
CA ARG A 99 12.25 24.01 9.17
C ARG A 99 13.06 22.84 8.63
N VAL A 100 13.32 22.81 7.32
CA VAL A 100 14.12 21.77 6.69
C VAL A 100 15.60 22.03 6.93
N GLU A 101 16.06 23.28 6.78
CA GLU A 101 17.44 23.67 7.06
C GLU A 101 17.83 23.44 8.53
N GLU A 102 16.94 23.72 9.47
CA GLU A 102 17.17 23.46 10.91
C GLU A 102 17.32 21.97 11.25
N ALA A 103 16.79 21.07 10.40
CA ALA A 103 16.78 19.63 10.64
C ALA A 103 17.94 18.87 9.97
N LEU A 104 18.78 19.55 9.18
CA LEU A 104 19.96 19.01 8.48
C LEU A 104 21.24 19.22 9.30
#